data_AF-A0A959CK77-F1
#
_entry.id   AF-A0A959CK77-F1
#
_cell.length_a   1.000
_cell.length_b   1.000
_cell.length_c   1.000
_cell.angle_alpha   90.00
_cell.angle_beta   90.00
_cell.angle_gamma   90.00
#
_symmetry.space_group_name_H-M   'P 1'
#
loop_
_entity.id
_entity.type
_entity.pdbx_description
1 polymer ?
#
loop_
_entity_poly.entity_id
_entity_poly.type
_entity_poly.pdbx_seq_one_letter_code
_entity_poly.pdbx_strand_id
1 'polypeptide(L)'
;EYASAYPVTAAAHMSGPYSLANVMREYILSEAEYSSPGYVVRILLGLNEYYQIYDDFSAVFREPYLGPALAYYNNELTMGALHDTLSRLLIQEVGLVQPKYIFQDSLRQNIVDFPGHPVNVALAENDVYDWAPQSPTRLFYCTADEQVLYTNSLLADSVMNANGAPDVQSADIDPSLSHFDCAEPALTRALLFFFQYLDIYADAGEAVVGNHLRIFPNPASGAFAVDGLSPGARLELYAPDGRRLKQLAAGGETARISVSGLPGGLYVLKVWDGAGTTVRRVIVK
;
A
#
# COMPACT_ATOMS: atom_id res chain seq x y z
N GLU A 1 7.29 21.35 -2.90
CA GLU A 1 7.05 21.32 -4.37
C GLU A 1 6.53 19.98 -4.90
N TYR A 2 7.02 18.82 -4.45
CA TYR A 2 6.55 17.51 -4.98
C TYR A 2 5.14 17.07 -4.53
N ALA A 3 4.74 17.37 -3.29
CA ALA A 3 3.45 16.91 -2.74
C ALA A 3 2.22 17.44 -3.51
N SER A 4 2.33 18.62 -4.13
CA SER A 4 1.26 19.19 -4.97
C SER A 4 1.24 18.61 -6.39
N ALA A 5 2.36 18.08 -6.88
CA ALA A 5 2.47 17.48 -8.21
C ALA A 5 2.04 16.01 -8.22
N TYR A 6 2.22 15.30 -7.10
CA TYR A 6 1.88 13.90 -6.93
C TYR A 6 1.11 13.69 -5.62
N PRO A 7 -0.21 13.93 -5.62
CA PRO A 7 -1.01 13.71 -4.42
C PRO A 7 -1.02 12.21 -4.09
N VAL A 8 -0.62 11.88 -2.86
CA VAL A 8 -0.73 10.52 -2.32
C VAL A 8 -2.13 10.32 -1.80
N THR A 9 -2.90 9.40 -2.38
CA THR A 9 -4.26 9.09 -1.92
C THR A 9 -4.25 8.31 -0.61
N ALA A 10 -3.38 7.30 -0.50
CA ALA A 10 -3.24 6.44 0.67
C ALA A 10 -1.87 5.76 0.66
N ALA A 11 -1.37 5.35 1.82
CA ALA A 11 -0.10 4.63 1.97
C ALA A 11 -0.25 3.39 2.88
N ALA A 12 0.39 2.29 2.50
CA ALA A 12 0.44 1.07 3.31
C ALA A 12 1.88 0.57 3.35
N HIS A 13 2.41 0.42 4.57
CA HIS A 13 3.76 -0.07 4.83
C HIS A 13 3.65 -1.40 5.57
N MET A 14 4.54 -2.34 5.28
CA MET A 14 4.46 -3.72 5.77
C MET A 14 5.81 -4.10 6.39
N SER A 15 5.84 -4.29 7.71
CA SER A 15 7.03 -4.61 8.51
C SER A 15 8.22 -3.65 8.23
N GLY A 16 7.98 -2.34 8.32
CA GLY A 16 9.01 -1.32 8.11
C GLY A 16 9.91 -1.12 9.34
N PRO A 17 11.25 -1.06 9.20
CA PRO A 17 12.15 -0.71 10.30
C PRO A 17 12.19 0.82 10.48
N TYR A 18 11.08 1.42 10.90
CA TYR A 18 10.94 2.88 10.94
C TYR A 18 11.94 3.55 11.88
N SER A 19 12.30 2.87 12.98
CA SER A 19 13.28 3.33 13.97
C SER A 19 14.56 2.50 13.92
N LEU A 20 15.47 2.94 13.06
CA LEU A 20 16.82 2.41 12.92
C LEU A 20 17.68 2.75 14.14
N ALA A 21 17.66 4.00 14.59
CA ALA A 21 18.55 4.47 15.64
C ALA A 21 18.19 3.94 17.03
N ASN A 22 16.94 3.55 17.25
CA ASN A 22 16.48 3.03 18.55
C ASN A 22 16.12 1.56 18.42
N VAL A 23 14.90 1.24 17.98
CA VAL A 23 14.35 -0.13 18.04
C VAL A 23 15.28 -1.15 17.37
N MET A 24 15.71 -0.88 16.13
CA MET A 24 16.56 -1.83 15.42
C MET A 24 17.99 -1.86 15.96
N ARG A 25 18.61 -0.71 16.23
CA ARG A 25 19.97 -0.68 16.81
C ARG A 25 20.04 -1.47 18.12
N GLU A 26 19.10 -1.23 19.03
CA GLU A 26 19.03 -1.94 20.31
C GLU A 26 18.85 -3.44 20.12
N TYR A 27 17.97 -3.86 19.20
CA TYR A 27 17.76 -5.26 18.88
C TYR A 27 19.03 -5.93 18.33
N ILE A 28 19.69 -5.30 17.35
CA ILE A 28 20.90 -5.81 16.72
C ILE A 28 22.09 -5.92 17.70
N LEU A 29 22.18 -5.01 18.67
CA LEU A 29 23.23 -5.01 19.69
C LEU A 29 22.88 -5.87 20.92
N SER A 30 21.67 -6.42 20.99
CA SER A 30 21.21 -7.25 22.10
C SER A 30 21.76 -8.68 22.06
N GLU A 31 21.37 -9.49 23.05
CA GLU A 31 21.61 -10.95 23.04
C GLU A 31 20.53 -11.73 22.28
N ALA A 32 19.56 -11.07 21.64
CA ALA A 32 18.54 -11.78 20.90
C ALA A 32 19.11 -12.42 19.63
N GLU A 33 18.56 -13.57 19.26
CA GLU A 33 18.84 -14.17 17.96
C GLU A 33 18.17 -13.37 16.84
N TYR A 34 18.88 -13.20 15.73
CA TYR A 34 18.43 -12.44 14.57
C TYR A 34 18.66 -13.25 13.30
N SER A 35 17.58 -13.69 12.66
CA SER A 35 17.62 -14.61 11.53
C SER A 35 18.11 -13.97 10.21
N SER A 36 18.75 -12.79 10.23
CA SER A 36 19.07 -12.01 9.02
C SER A 36 20.39 -11.19 9.05
N PRO A 37 21.54 -11.68 9.58
CA PRO A 37 22.78 -10.90 9.77
C PRO A 37 23.31 -10.19 8.52
N GLY A 38 23.06 -10.73 7.33
CA GLY A 38 23.45 -10.08 6.06
C GLY A 38 22.88 -8.67 5.88
N TYR A 39 21.65 -8.40 6.34
CA TYR A 39 21.07 -7.06 6.25
C TYR A 39 21.78 -6.06 7.16
N VAL A 40 22.27 -6.49 8.32
CA VAL A 40 23.01 -5.63 9.24
C VAL A 40 24.31 -5.15 8.59
N VAL A 41 25.05 -6.07 7.95
CA VAL A 41 26.26 -5.74 7.19
C VAL A 41 25.94 -4.82 6.02
N ARG A 42 24.89 -5.13 5.25
CA ARG A 42 24.46 -4.30 4.10
C ARG A 42 24.11 -2.87 4.51
N ILE A 43 23.36 -2.69 5.60
CA ILE A 43 22.97 -1.35 6.08
C ILE A 43 24.21 -0.56 6.45
N LEU A 44 25.14 -1.14 7.22
CA LEU A 44 26.34 -0.42 7.63
C LEU A 44 27.25 -0.05 6.45
N LEU A 45 27.43 -0.96 5.49
CA LEU A 45 28.16 -0.68 4.25
C LEU A 45 27.48 0.43 3.44
N GLY A 46 26.16 0.37 3.27
CA GLY A 46 25.39 1.37 2.52
C GLY A 46 25.40 2.75 3.19
N LEU A 47 25.33 2.81 4.53
CA LEU A 47 25.53 4.06 5.26
C LEU A 47 26.94 4.59 5.03
N ASN A 48 27.96 3.73 5.02
CA ASN A 48 29.34 4.16 4.81
C ASN A 48 29.57 4.79 3.42
N GLU A 49 28.90 4.31 2.38
CA GLU A 49 28.99 4.88 1.03
C GLU A 49 28.55 6.35 0.97
N TYR A 50 27.54 6.72 1.76
CA TYR A 50 27.03 8.09 1.78
C TYR A 50 27.70 8.95 2.87
N TYR A 51 27.81 8.41 4.08
CA TYR A 51 28.27 9.14 5.26
C TYR A 51 29.79 9.11 5.46
N GLN A 52 30.50 8.22 4.76
CA GLN A 52 31.96 8.07 4.85
C GLN A 52 32.46 7.95 6.30
N ILE A 53 31.82 7.07 7.07
CA ILE A 53 32.05 6.92 8.52
C ILE A 53 33.40 6.26 8.81
N TYR A 54 33.80 5.31 7.96
CA TYR A 54 35.00 4.49 8.10
C TYR A 54 35.76 4.42 6.79
N ASP A 55 37.07 4.59 6.88
CA ASP A 55 38.02 4.36 5.78
C ASP A 55 38.56 2.93 5.77
N ASP A 56 38.51 2.24 6.91
CA ASP A 56 39.02 0.87 7.09
C ASP A 56 37.97 -0.02 7.75
N PHE A 57 37.49 -1.00 6.99
CA PHE A 57 36.52 -1.97 7.46
C PHE A 57 37.09 -2.97 8.47
N SER A 58 38.42 -3.09 8.63
CA SER A 58 39.02 -3.91 9.68
C SER A 58 38.76 -3.36 11.09
N ALA A 59 38.57 -2.04 11.20
CA ALA A 59 38.15 -1.37 12.45
C ALA A 59 36.66 -1.56 12.75
N VAL A 60 35.91 -2.12 11.81
CA VAL A 60 34.46 -2.31 11.91
C VAL A 60 34.12 -3.77 12.13
N PHE A 61 34.56 -4.65 11.23
CA PHE A 61 34.24 -6.07 11.22
C PHE A 61 35.39 -6.87 11.83
N ARG A 62 35.04 -7.82 12.70
CA ARG A 62 35.99 -8.80 13.23
C ARG A 62 36.26 -9.89 12.19
N GLU A 63 37.42 -10.52 12.27
CA GLU A 63 37.59 -11.84 11.64
C GLU A 63 36.79 -12.90 12.42
N PRO A 64 36.18 -13.89 11.75
CA PRO A 64 36.24 -14.19 10.31
C PRO A 64 35.18 -13.49 9.43
N TYR A 65 34.49 -12.45 9.94
CA TYR A 65 33.36 -11.80 9.26
C TYR A 65 33.78 -10.72 8.25
N LEU A 66 34.97 -10.14 8.40
CA LEU A 66 35.50 -9.11 7.49
C LEU A 66 35.57 -9.59 6.04
N GLY A 67 36.11 -10.79 5.79
CA GLY A 67 36.23 -11.35 4.45
C GLY A 67 34.89 -11.43 3.69
N PRO A 68 33.85 -12.08 4.24
CA PRO A 68 32.51 -12.10 3.65
C PRO A 68 31.90 -10.71 3.45
N ALA A 69 32.09 -9.78 4.40
CA ALA A 69 31.59 -8.41 4.27
C ALA A 69 32.22 -7.67 3.07
N LEU A 70 33.54 -7.79 2.91
CA LEU A 70 34.26 -7.21 1.75
C LEU A 70 33.89 -7.90 0.44
N ALA A 71 33.73 -9.22 0.42
CA ALA A 71 33.29 -9.94 -0.77
C ALA A 71 31.88 -9.50 -1.21
N TYR A 72 30.97 -9.27 -0.26
CA TYR A 72 29.66 -8.69 -0.58
C TYR A 72 29.78 -7.26 -1.11
N TYR A 73 30.55 -6.41 -0.45
CA TYR A 73 30.80 -5.03 -0.86
C TYR A 73 31.36 -4.93 -2.30
N ASN A 74 32.27 -5.85 -2.66
CA ASN A 74 32.88 -5.92 -3.98
C ASN A 74 32.02 -6.64 -5.04
N ASN A 75 30.76 -6.98 -4.73
CA ASN A 75 29.84 -7.73 -5.59
C ASN A 75 30.33 -9.15 -5.96
N GLU A 76 31.19 -9.75 -5.13
CA GLU A 76 31.70 -11.12 -5.29
C GLU A 76 30.85 -12.14 -4.54
N LEU A 77 30.01 -11.68 -3.60
CA LEU A 77 29.10 -12.50 -2.81
C LEU A 77 27.66 -11.97 -2.95
N THR A 78 26.70 -12.86 -3.20
CA THR A 78 25.28 -12.47 -3.26
C THR A 78 24.72 -12.22 -1.87
N MET A 79 23.57 -11.55 -1.77
CA MET A 79 22.95 -11.30 -0.46
C MET A 79 22.59 -12.59 0.29
N GLY A 80 22.04 -13.58 -0.42
CA GLY A 80 21.75 -14.90 0.16
C GLY A 80 23.03 -15.61 0.64
N ALA A 81 24.09 -15.58 -0.18
CA ALA A 81 25.36 -16.20 0.20
C ALA A 81 26.05 -15.49 1.38
N LEU A 82 25.95 -14.15 1.48
CA LEU A 82 26.41 -13.41 2.65
C LEU A 82 25.63 -13.82 3.89
N HIS A 83 24.32 -13.85 3.79
CA HIS A 83 23.44 -14.27 4.88
C HIS A 83 23.82 -15.67 5.41
N ASP A 84 23.89 -16.67 4.53
CA ASP A 84 24.25 -18.05 4.90
C ASP A 84 25.66 -18.14 5.50
N THR A 85 26.60 -17.41 4.93
CA THR A 85 28.01 -17.39 5.39
C THR A 85 28.11 -16.81 6.80
N LEU A 86 27.50 -15.65 7.06
CA LEU A 86 27.52 -15.00 8.37
C LEU A 86 26.79 -15.82 9.42
N SER A 87 25.61 -16.36 9.10
CA SER A 87 24.85 -17.22 10.02
C SER A 87 25.67 -18.45 10.44
N ARG A 88 26.34 -19.11 9.50
CA ARG A 88 27.22 -20.25 9.80
C ARG A 88 28.40 -19.84 10.68
N LEU A 89 29.06 -18.72 10.39
CA LEU A 89 30.21 -18.24 11.18
C LEU A 89 29.80 -17.87 12.61
N LEU A 90 28.67 -17.18 12.77
CA LEU A 90 28.11 -16.83 14.09
C LEU A 90 27.76 -18.07 14.91
N ILE A 91 27.07 -19.05 14.30
CA ILE A 91 26.75 -20.31 14.99
C ILE A 91 28.04 -21.05 15.40
N GLN A 92 29.08 -21.03 14.56
CA GLN A 92 30.36 -21.67 14.87
C GLN A 92 31.10 -20.98 16.03
N GLU A 93 31.02 -19.65 16.14
CA GLU A 93 31.74 -18.89 17.17
C GLU A 93 30.97 -18.80 18.49
N VAL A 94 29.67 -18.49 18.44
CA VAL A 94 28.85 -18.15 19.63
C VAL A 94 27.61 -19.02 19.79
N GLY A 95 27.37 -19.98 18.88
CA GLY A 95 26.29 -20.97 19.00
C GLY A 95 24.91 -20.51 18.52
N LEU A 96 24.72 -19.22 18.30
CA LEU A 96 23.45 -18.60 17.85
C LEU A 96 23.73 -17.53 16.79
N VAL A 97 22.71 -17.13 16.03
CA VAL A 97 22.87 -16.04 15.06
C VAL A 97 22.67 -14.69 15.76
N GLN A 98 23.74 -14.14 16.34
CA GLN A 98 23.74 -12.87 17.07
C GLN A 98 24.63 -11.82 16.37
N PRO A 99 24.07 -10.90 15.56
CA PRO A 99 24.83 -10.04 14.66
C PRO A 99 25.86 -9.13 15.34
N LYS A 100 25.67 -8.78 16.61
CA LYS A 100 26.65 -7.94 17.33
C LYS A 100 28.07 -8.52 17.28
N TYR A 101 28.23 -9.84 17.27
CA TYR A 101 29.55 -10.48 17.27
C TYR A 101 30.31 -10.33 15.94
N ILE A 102 29.63 -9.86 14.89
CA ILE A 102 30.25 -9.47 13.61
C ILE A 102 31.17 -8.25 13.80
N PHE A 103 30.84 -7.35 14.72
CA PHE A 103 31.50 -6.06 14.88
C PHE A 103 32.61 -6.10 15.93
N GLN A 104 33.63 -5.25 15.75
CA GLN A 104 34.67 -5.01 16.75
C GLN A 104 34.05 -4.62 18.10
N ASP A 105 34.59 -5.18 19.18
CA ASP A 105 34.08 -4.94 20.54
C ASP A 105 34.15 -3.44 20.90
N SER A 106 35.23 -2.77 20.49
CA SER A 106 35.41 -1.32 20.64
C SER A 106 34.35 -0.51 19.89
N LEU A 107 33.99 -0.95 18.67
CA LEU A 107 32.93 -0.30 17.90
C LEU A 107 31.58 -0.42 18.61
N ARG A 108 31.22 -1.63 19.06
CA ARG A 108 29.97 -1.84 19.80
C ARG A 108 29.90 -0.96 21.04
N GLN A 109 30.98 -0.93 21.82
CA GLN A 109 31.04 -0.11 23.03
C GLN A 109 30.90 1.38 22.71
N ASN A 110 31.60 1.87 21.69
CA ASN A 110 31.50 3.27 21.26
C ASN A 110 30.10 3.65 20.77
N ILE A 111 29.42 2.76 20.04
CA ILE A 111 28.03 2.98 19.59
C ILE A 111 27.09 3.11 20.80
N VAL A 112 27.28 2.32 21.86
CA VAL A 112 26.46 2.36 23.06
C VAL A 112 26.77 3.57 23.94
N ASP A 113 28.05 3.82 24.20
CA ASP A 113 28.49 4.83 25.19
C ASP A 113 28.48 6.26 24.63
N PHE A 114 28.60 6.41 23.31
CA PHE A 114 28.66 7.70 22.66
C PHE A 114 27.46 7.92 21.73
N PRO A 115 26.38 8.57 22.21
CA PRO A 115 25.22 8.89 21.39
C PRO A 115 25.55 9.70 20.12
N GLY A 116 26.62 10.51 20.16
CA GLY A 116 27.12 11.27 19.01
C GLY A 116 27.99 10.48 18.03
N HIS A 117 28.12 9.16 18.20
CA HIS A 117 28.89 8.33 17.28
C HIS A 117 28.34 8.46 15.85
N PRO A 118 29.18 8.59 14.80
CA PRO A 118 28.67 8.83 13.44
C PRO A 118 27.66 7.80 12.94
N VAL A 119 27.78 6.52 13.34
CA VAL A 119 26.76 5.50 13.06
C VAL A 119 25.40 5.85 13.69
N ASN A 120 25.37 6.33 14.94
CA ASN A 120 24.12 6.71 15.60
C ASN A 120 23.48 7.91 14.90
N VAL A 121 24.29 8.89 14.49
CA VAL A 121 23.82 10.05 13.72
C VAL A 121 23.24 9.60 12.38
N ALA A 122 23.97 8.76 11.64
CA ALA A 122 23.52 8.24 10.34
C ALA A 122 22.23 7.42 10.45
N LEU A 123 22.10 6.57 11.47
CA LEU A 123 20.85 5.83 11.73
C LEU A 123 19.70 6.79 12.05
N ALA A 124 19.92 7.81 12.89
CA ALA A 124 18.90 8.75 13.31
C ALA A 124 18.41 9.64 12.16
N GLU A 125 19.30 10.04 11.25
CA GLU A 125 18.93 10.77 10.03
C GLU A 125 18.09 9.93 9.05
N ASN A 126 18.11 8.60 9.19
CA ASN A 126 17.33 7.67 8.38
C ASN A 126 16.13 7.08 9.14
N ASP A 127 15.83 7.57 10.34
CA ASP A 127 14.57 7.28 11.01
C ASP A 127 13.41 7.96 10.25
N VAL A 128 12.33 7.23 10.00
CA VAL A 128 11.22 7.69 9.12
C VAL A 128 9.87 7.77 9.83
N TYR A 129 9.89 8.00 11.15
CA TYR A 129 8.68 8.03 11.96
C TYR A 129 8.32 9.39 12.58
N ASP A 130 9.27 10.34 12.69
CA ASP A 130 9.04 11.62 13.36
C ASP A 130 8.47 12.69 12.43
N TRP A 131 7.26 12.45 11.93
CA TRP A 131 6.52 13.40 11.08
C TRP A 131 5.02 13.07 11.09
N ALA A 132 4.19 13.95 10.52
CA ALA A 132 2.74 13.74 10.42
C ALA A 132 2.32 13.47 8.96
N PRO A 133 2.15 12.20 8.52
CA PRO A 133 1.63 11.90 7.19
C PRO A 133 0.23 12.46 7.01
N GLN A 134 0.00 13.16 5.90
CA GLN A 134 -1.27 13.84 5.63
C GLN A 134 -2.31 12.93 4.94
N SER A 135 -1.85 11.84 4.32
CA SER A 135 -2.70 10.84 3.67
C SER A 135 -2.98 9.68 4.63
N PRO A 136 -4.14 9.02 4.51
CA PRO A 136 -4.42 7.78 5.23
C PRO A 136 -3.27 6.79 5.12
N THR A 137 -2.74 6.37 6.27
CA THR A 137 -1.56 5.53 6.36
C THR A 137 -1.83 4.32 7.24
N ARG A 138 -1.46 3.13 6.74
CA ARG A 138 -1.49 1.87 7.50
C ARG A 138 -0.09 1.30 7.67
N LEU A 139 0.24 0.90 8.90
CA LEU A 139 1.51 0.27 9.27
C LEU A 139 1.22 -1.18 9.69
N PHE A 140 1.23 -2.09 8.72
CA PHE A 140 0.98 -3.51 8.96
C PHE A 140 2.23 -4.22 9.47
N TYR A 141 2.06 -5.11 10.43
CA TYR A 141 3.14 -5.92 11.01
C TYR A 141 2.62 -7.27 11.47
N CYS A 142 3.51 -8.20 11.79
CA CYS A 142 3.19 -9.40 12.56
C CYS A 142 4.00 -9.40 13.86
N THR A 143 3.38 -9.75 14.98
CA THR A 143 4.09 -9.72 16.29
C THR A 143 5.27 -10.71 16.36
N ALA A 144 5.18 -11.84 15.65
CA ALA A 144 6.25 -12.85 15.57
C ALA A 144 7.30 -12.57 14.49
N ASP A 145 7.26 -11.41 13.84
CA ASP A 145 8.29 -10.98 12.89
C ASP A 145 9.66 -10.88 13.59
N GLU A 146 10.56 -11.77 13.22
CA GLU A 146 11.87 -11.94 13.84
C GLU A 146 12.98 -11.10 13.16
N GLN A 147 12.69 -10.45 12.03
CA GLN A 147 13.65 -9.64 11.26
C GLN A 147 13.43 -8.13 11.46
N VAL A 148 12.19 -7.70 11.67
CA VAL A 148 11.84 -6.30 11.95
C VAL A 148 10.83 -6.29 13.10
N LEU A 149 11.30 -5.90 14.29
CA LEU A 149 10.46 -5.92 15.48
C LEU A 149 9.21 -5.05 15.28
N TYR A 150 8.05 -5.61 15.59
CA TYR A 150 6.75 -4.96 15.45
C TYR A 150 6.63 -3.64 16.24
N THR A 151 7.44 -3.46 17.27
CA THR A 151 7.53 -2.22 18.05
C THR A 151 7.96 -1.02 17.21
N ASN A 152 8.60 -1.24 16.05
CA ASN A 152 8.80 -0.19 15.05
C ASN A 152 7.45 0.41 14.62
N SER A 153 6.50 -0.42 14.22
CA SER A 153 5.17 0.02 13.75
C SER A 153 4.40 0.73 14.86
N LEU A 154 4.48 0.22 16.10
CA LEU A 154 3.82 0.83 17.25
C LEU A 154 4.40 2.20 17.60
N LEU A 155 5.74 2.32 17.58
CA LEU A 155 6.42 3.59 17.81
C LEU A 155 6.05 4.60 16.73
N ALA A 156 6.09 4.19 15.45
CA ALA A 156 5.75 5.07 14.34
C ALA A 156 4.30 5.54 14.39
N ASP A 157 3.36 4.64 14.65
CA ASP A 157 1.94 4.97 14.83
C ASP A 157 1.75 6.02 15.94
N SER A 158 2.33 5.76 17.11
CA SER A 158 2.24 6.66 18.27
C SER A 158 2.81 8.05 17.99
N VAL A 159 4.02 8.13 17.43
CA VAL A 159 4.69 9.41 17.16
C VAL A 159 3.99 10.18 16.04
N MET A 160 3.61 9.52 14.95
CA MET A 160 2.90 10.17 13.85
C MET A 160 1.55 10.75 14.30
N ASN A 161 0.79 10.02 15.11
CA ASN A 161 -0.46 10.52 15.69
C ASN A 161 -0.21 11.66 16.69
N ALA A 162 0.82 11.57 17.54
CA ALA A 162 1.20 12.64 18.46
C ALA A 162 1.59 13.94 17.72
N ASN A 163 2.20 13.80 16.53
CA ASN A 163 2.53 14.90 15.64
C ASN A 163 1.32 15.47 14.86
N GLY A 164 0.12 14.92 15.07
CA GLY A 164 -1.12 15.42 14.49
C GLY A 164 -1.48 14.85 13.12
N ALA A 165 -1.00 13.64 12.79
CA ALA A 165 -1.45 12.95 11.60
C ALA A 165 -2.98 12.72 11.64
N PRO A 166 -3.73 12.98 10.55
CA PRO A 166 -5.18 12.83 10.52
C PRO A 166 -5.66 11.37 10.52
N ASP A 167 -4.89 10.44 9.94
CA ASP A 167 -5.26 9.02 9.85
C ASP A 167 -4.01 8.13 9.71
N VAL A 168 -3.44 7.73 10.83
CA VAL A 168 -2.38 6.71 10.92
C VAL A 168 -2.85 5.62 11.87
N GLN A 169 -2.71 4.37 11.43
CA GLN A 169 -3.01 3.21 12.26
C GLN A 169 -2.02 2.08 11.97
N SER A 170 -1.45 1.52 13.02
CA SER A 170 -0.76 0.24 12.96
C SER A 170 -1.73 -0.93 13.20
N ALA A 171 -1.43 -2.08 12.59
CA ALA A 171 -2.24 -3.28 12.79
C ALA A 171 -1.40 -4.55 12.71
N ASP A 172 -1.56 -5.40 13.73
CA ASP A 172 -1.07 -6.77 13.72
C ASP A 172 -1.92 -7.61 12.76
N ILE A 173 -1.28 -8.18 11.75
CA ILE A 173 -1.91 -9.00 10.73
C ILE A 173 -2.15 -10.40 11.25
N ASP A 174 -1.15 -10.98 11.90
CA ASP A 174 -1.21 -12.25 12.58
C ASP A 174 -0.04 -12.34 13.58
N PRO A 175 -0.31 -12.53 14.88
CA PRO A 175 0.72 -12.50 15.90
C PRO A 175 1.69 -13.68 15.84
N SER A 176 1.41 -14.70 15.03
CA SER A 176 2.17 -15.97 14.98
C SER A 176 3.05 -16.14 13.74
N LEU A 177 2.92 -15.25 12.74
CA LEU A 177 3.65 -15.37 11.49
C LEU A 177 5.06 -14.77 11.58
N SER A 178 6.02 -15.48 11.00
CA SER A 178 7.39 -14.98 10.78
C SER A 178 7.40 -13.79 9.83
N HIS A 179 8.54 -13.12 9.68
CA HIS A 179 8.71 -12.03 8.71
C HIS A 179 8.26 -12.43 7.30
N PHE A 180 8.67 -13.62 6.84
CA PHE A 180 8.36 -14.10 5.49
C PHE A 180 6.90 -14.52 5.36
N ASP A 181 6.35 -15.22 6.35
CA ASP A 181 4.96 -15.69 6.31
C ASP A 181 3.96 -14.53 6.45
N CYS A 182 4.36 -13.42 7.07
CA CYS A 182 3.55 -12.21 7.20
C CYS A 182 3.32 -11.48 5.85
N ALA A 183 4.17 -11.70 4.85
CA ALA A 183 4.21 -10.88 3.65
C ALA A 183 2.92 -10.98 2.80
N GLU A 184 2.44 -12.19 2.52
CA GLU A 184 1.21 -12.38 1.73
C GLU A 184 -0.04 -11.80 2.42
N PRO A 185 -0.34 -12.12 3.69
CA PRO A 185 -1.52 -11.56 4.34
C PRO A 185 -1.41 -10.04 4.55
N ALA A 186 -0.21 -9.50 4.78
CA ALA A 186 0.00 -8.05 4.85
C ALA A 186 -0.27 -7.38 3.50
N LEU A 187 0.17 -7.97 2.38
CA LEU A 187 -0.11 -7.47 1.03
C LEU A 187 -1.61 -7.49 0.73
N THR A 188 -2.30 -8.57 1.09
CA THR A 188 -3.75 -8.67 0.95
C THR A 188 -4.46 -7.56 1.74
N ARG A 189 -4.01 -7.26 2.96
CA ARG A 189 -4.55 -6.17 3.79
C ARG A 189 -4.29 -4.79 3.20
N ALA A 190 -3.09 -4.56 2.65
CA ALA A 190 -2.75 -3.34 1.92
C ALA A 190 -3.64 -3.14 0.69
N LEU A 191 -3.87 -4.20 -0.11
CA LEU A 191 -4.75 -4.14 -1.27
C LEU A 191 -6.20 -3.80 -0.89
N LEU A 192 -6.73 -4.46 0.15
CA LEU A 192 -8.08 -4.17 0.65
C LEU A 192 -8.21 -2.74 1.20
N PHE A 193 -7.17 -2.22 1.84
CA PHE A 193 -7.14 -0.82 2.27
C PHE A 193 -7.18 0.13 1.08
N PHE A 194 -6.37 -0.10 0.04
CA PHE A 194 -6.39 0.73 -1.16
C PHE A 194 -7.70 0.67 -1.94
N PHE A 195 -8.41 -0.46 -1.92
CA PHE A 195 -9.73 -0.58 -2.54
C PHE A 195 -10.78 0.37 -1.94
N GLN A 196 -10.59 0.85 -0.72
CA GLN A 196 -11.49 1.84 -0.10
C GLN A 196 -11.41 3.22 -0.78
N TYR A 197 -10.34 3.48 -1.52
CA TYR A 197 -10.09 4.73 -2.24
C TYR A 197 -10.23 4.59 -3.75
N LEU A 198 -10.66 3.42 -4.24
CA LEU A 198 -10.98 3.25 -5.65
C LEU A 198 -12.31 3.93 -5.97
N ASP A 199 -12.24 5.01 -6.75
CA ASP A 199 -13.41 5.55 -7.42
C ASP A 199 -13.83 4.62 -8.56
N ILE A 200 -14.77 3.71 -8.29
CA ILE A 200 -15.38 2.88 -9.33
C ILE A 200 -16.43 3.71 -10.07
N TYR A 201 -15.99 4.40 -11.13
CA TYR A 201 -16.91 4.95 -12.12
C TYR A 201 -17.43 3.80 -12.98
N ALA A 202 -18.66 3.36 -12.73
CA ALA A 202 -19.40 2.60 -13.71
C ALA A 202 -19.73 3.56 -14.87
N ASP A 203 -18.86 3.61 -15.88
CA ASP A 203 -19.25 4.17 -17.16
C ASP A 203 -20.36 3.26 -17.69
N ALA A 204 -21.61 3.72 -17.61
CA ALA A 204 -22.66 3.20 -18.45
C ALA A 204 -22.34 3.70 -19.86
N GLY A 205 -21.28 3.14 -20.47
CA GLY A 205 -20.85 3.49 -21.81
C GLY A 205 -22.09 3.48 -22.66
N GLU A 206 -22.42 4.65 -23.22
CA GLU A 206 -23.42 4.71 -24.25
C GLU A 206 -22.87 3.81 -25.35
N ALA A 207 -23.41 2.59 -25.47
CA ALA A 207 -23.22 1.83 -26.68
C ALA A 207 -23.86 2.68 -27.78
N VAL A 208 -23.02 3.48 -28.46
CA VAL A 208 -23.36 4.18 -29.69
C VAL A 208 -23.46 3.10 -30.75
N VAL A 209 -24.53 2.32 -30.70
CA VAL A 209 -24.99 1.51 -31.83
C VAL A 209 -26.15 2.27 -32.44
N GLY A 210 -25.81 3.17 -33.38
CA GLY A 210 -26.59 3.51 -34.57
C GLY A 210 -28.04 4.02 -34.47
N ASN A 211 -28.70 4.05 -33.32
CA ASN A 211 -30.11 4.44 -33.26
C ASN A 211 -30.28 5.91 -32.86
N HIS A 212 -30.78 6.71 -33.81
CA HIS A 212 -31.20 8.11 -33.65
C HIS A 212 -32.47 8.22 -32.78
N LEU A 213 -32.48 7.61 -31.58
CA LEU A 213 -33.61 7.67 -30.68
C LEU A 213 -33.85 9.10 -30.21
N ARG A 214 -35.04 9.62 -30.49
CA ARG A 214 -35.49 10.94 -30.04
C ARG A 214 -36.45 10.77 -28.88
N ILE A 215 -36.18 11.45 -27.77
CA ILE A 215 -37.05 11.44 -26.58
C ILE A 215 -37.64 12.83 -26.39
N PHE A 216 -38.97 12.93 -26.42
CA PHE A 216 -39.65 14.21 -26.29
C PHE A 216 -41.07 14.08 -25.69
N PRO A 217 -41.53 15.08 -24.92
CA PRO A 217 -40.71 16.14 -24.34
C PRO A 217 -39.75 15.57 -23.28
N ASN A 218 -38.55 16.14 -23.19
CA ASN A 218 -37.61 15.89 -22.10
C ASN A 218 -37.04 17.26 -21.68
N PRO A 219 -37.47 17.83 -20.54
CA PRO A 219 -38.21 17.19 -19.44
C PRO A 219 -39.71 16.90 -19.70
N ALA A 220 -40.23 15.84 -19.09
CA ALA A 220 -41.62 15.36 -19.21
C ALA A 220 -42.45 15.64 -17.95
N SER A 221 -43.73 16.02 -18.09
CA SER A 221 -44.64 16.30 -16.95
C SER A 221 -45.72 15.24 -16.73
N GLY A 222 -45.79 14.21 -17.58
CA GLY A 222 -46.81 13.16 -17.45
C GLY A 222 -46.62 12.00 -18.42
N ALA A 223 -46.06 12.26 -19.61
CA ALA A 223 -45.56 11.24 -20.50
C ALA A 223 -44.45 11.79 -21.41
N PHE A 224 -43.61 10.91 -21.92
CA PHE A 224 -42.71 11.18 -23.03
C PHE A 224 -42.89 10.14 -24.14
N ALA A 225 -42.54 10.51 -25.36
CA ALA A 225 -42.44 9.63 -26.51
C ALA A 225 -40.98 9.30 -26.79
N VAL A 226 -40.75 8.09 -27.30
CA VAL A 226 -39.47 7.60 -27.81
C VAL A 226 -39.70 7.25 -29.26
N ASP A 227 -39.00 7.95 -30.16
CA ASP A 227 -39.11 7.80 -31.60
C ASP A 227 -37.82 7.22 -32.19
N GLY A 228 -37.92 6.49 -33.31
CA GLY A 228 -36.81 5.77 -33.94
C GLY A 228 -36.58 4.34 -33.41
N LEU A 229 -37.60 3.71 -32.85
CA LEU A 229 -37.54 2.34 -32.33
C LEU A 229 -37.65 1.30 -33.45
N SER A 230 -36.98 0.16 -33.31
CA SER A 230 -37.32 -1.01 -34.12
C SER A 230 -38.61 -1.67 -33.59
N PRO A 231 -39.52 -2.17 -34.46
CA PRO A 231 -40.67 -2.95 -34.01
C PRO A 231 -40.23 -4.13 -33.13
N GLY A 232 -40.86 -4.28 -31.96
CA GLY A 232 -40.51 -5.29 -30.97
C GLY A 232 -39.38 -4.90 -30.01
N ALA A 233 -38.79 -3.71 -30.12
CA ALA A 233 -37.79 -3.23 -29.16
C ALA A 233 -38.35 -3.23 -27.73
N ARG A 234 -37.57 -3.69 -26.75
CA ARG A 234 -37.95 -3.65 -25.33
C ARG A 234 -37.49 -2.32 -24.74
N LEU A 235 -38.36 -1.64 -24.01
CA LEU A 235 -38.07 -0.41 -23.28
C LEU A 235 -38.27 -0.65 -21.80
N GLU A 236 -37.32 -0.23 -20.98
CA GLU A 236 -37.42 -0.27 -19.52
C GLU A 236 -37.02 1.08 -18.93
N LEU A 237 -37.81 1.55 -17.97
CA LEU A 237 -37.56 2.79 -17.24
C LEU A 237 -37.12 2.47 -15.82
N TYR A 238 -36.05 3.09 -15.35
CA TYR A 238 -35.46 2.89 -14.04
C TYR A 238 -35.45 4.19 -13.23
N ALA A 239 -35.68 4.06 -11.92
CA ALA A 239 -35.46 5.11 -10.93
C ALA A 239 -33.95 5.35 -10.68
N PRO A 240 -33.56 6.48 -10.06
CA PRO A 240 -32.16 6.78 -9.70
C PRO A 240 -31.47 5.70 -8.86
N ASP A 241 -32.25 4.97 -8.05
CA ASP A 241 -31.80 3.88 -7.18
C ASP A 241 -31.58 2.54 -7.93
N GLY A 242 -31.79 2.52 -9.26
CA GLY A 242 -31.65 1.32 -10.09
C GLY A 242 -32.89 0.42 -10.11
N ARG A 243 -33.99 0.79 -9.44
CA ARG A 243 -35.23 0.00 -9.46
C ARG A 243 -36.00 0.19 -10.77
N ARG A 244 -36.39 -0.91 -11.41
CA ARG A 244 -37.21 -0.90 -12.63
C ARG A 244 -38.64 -0.46 -12.32
N LEU A 245 -39.09 0.61 -12.97
CA LEU A 245 -40.42 1.21 -12.83
C LEU A 245 -41.40 0.71 -13.89
N LYS A 246 -40.94 0.60 -15.14
CA LYS A 246 -41.79 0.20 -16.27
C LYS A 246 -41.01 -0.69 -17.24
N GLN A 247 -41.76 -1.54 -17.94
CA GLN A 247 -41.28 -2.35 -19.06
C GLN A 247 -42.38 -2.42 -20.12
N LEU A 248 -42.02 -2.24 -21.39
CA LEU A 248 -42.93 -2.39 -22.53
C LEU A 248 -42.18 -2.83 -23.78
N ALA A 249 -42.90 -3.40 -24.73
CA ALA A 249 -42.39 -3.66 -26.07
C ALA A 249 -42.95 -2.61 -27.04
N ALA A 250 -42.12 -2.13 -27.96
CA ALA A 250 -42.51 -1.19 -29.00
C ALA A 250 -43.40 -1.90 -30.03
N GLY A 251 -44.64 -1.44 -30.20
CA GLY A 251 -45.54 -1.94 -31.26
C GLY A 251 -45.23 -1.39 -32.65
N GLY A 252 -44.31 -0.43 -32.75
CA GLY A 252 -43.90 0.26 -33.99
C GLY A 252 -42.71 1.18 -33.73
N GLU A 253 -42.51 2.17 -34.60
CA GLU A 253 -41.33 3.06 -34.56
C GLU A 253 -41.36 4.10 -33.42
N THR A 254 -42.52 4.32 -32.83
CA THR A 254 -42.70 5.23 -31.70
C THR A 254 -43.41 4.53 -30.55
N ALA A 255 -42.95 4.77 -29.32
CA ALA A 255 -43.62 4.31 -28.10
C ALA A 255 -43.81 5.47 -27.11
N ARG A 256 -44.94 5.47 -26.39
CA ARG A 256 -45.25 6.49 -25.38
C ARG A 256 -45.21 5.88 -23.98
N ILE A 257 -44.47 6.52 -23.07
CA ILE A 257 -44.31 6.09 -21.69
C ILE A 257 -44.88 7.15 -20.77
N SER A 258 -45.89 6.79 -19.98
CA SER A 258 -46.40 7.66 -18.92
C SER A 258 -45.42 7.69 -17.74
N VAL A 259 -45.19 8.89 -17.21
CA VAL A 259 -44.44 9.18 -15.98
C VAL A 259 -45.31 9.89 -14.94
N SER A 260 -46.63 9.93 -15.17
CA SER A 260 -47.60 10.51 -14.24
C SER A 260 -47.48 9.85 -12.86
N GLY A 261 -47.32 10.68 -11.82
CA GLY A 261 -47.18 10.23 -10.43
C GLY A 261 -45.76 9.83 -10.01
N LEU A 262 -44.76 9.92 -10.91
CA LEU A 262 -43.36 9.80 -10.52
C LEU A 262 -42.85 11.12 -9.93
N PRO A 263 -42.02 11.11 -8.87
CA PRO A 263 -41.37 12.33 -8.37
C PRO A 263 -40.51 13.00 -9.43
N GLY A 264 -40.44 14.33 -9.40
CA GLY A 264 -39.52 15.08 -10.27
C GLY A 264 -38.07 14.65 -10.05
N GLY A 265 -37.31 14.44 -11.12
CA GLY A 265 -35.96 13.90 -11.03
C GLY A 265 -35.44 13.25 -12.31
N LEU A 266 -34.23 12.68 -12.22
CA LEU A 266 -33.55 11.97 -13.30
C LEU A 266 -33.96 10.50 -13.32
N TYR A 267 -34.30 9.99 -14.50
CA TYR A 267 -34.61 8.59 -14.73
C TYR A 267 -33.78 8.06 -15.89
N VAL A 268 -33.59 6.74 -15.93
CA VAL A 268 -32.82 6.06 -16.97
C VAL A 268 -33.76 5.22 -17.82
N LEU A 269 -33.83 5.53 -19.12
CA LEU A 269 -34.49 4.71 -20.12
C LEU A 269 -33.46 3.79 -20.77
N LYS A 270 -33.72 2.49 -20.77
CA LYS A 270 -32.93 1.49 -21.48
C LYS A 270 -33.79 0.88 -22.58
N VAL A 271 -33.25 0.85 -23.80
CA VAL A 271 -33.90 0.31 -24.99
C VAL A 271 -33.06 -0.84 -25.51
N TRP A 272 -33.65 -2.01 -25.68
CA TRP A 272 -33.02 -3.17 -26.32
C TRP A 272 -33.70 -3.40 -27.66
N ASP A 273 -32.90 -3.43 -28.71
CA ASP A 273 -33.31 -3.86 -30.04
C ASP A 273 -32.43 -5.06 -30.46
N GLY A 274 -32.72 -5.65 -31.62
CA GLY A 274 -31.94 -6.78 -32.14
C GLY A 274 -30.48 -6.44 -32.45
N ALA A 275 -30.11 -5.15 -32.49
CA ALA A 275 -28.76 -4.68 -32.79
C ALA A 275 -27.95 -4.32 -31.54
N GLY A 276 -28.60 -4.05 -30.40
CA GLY A 276 -27.92 -3.76 -29.16
C GLY A 276 -28.79 -3.12 -28.09
N THR A 277 -28.12 -2.42 -27.17
CA THR A 277 -28.76 -1.74 -26.04
C THR A 277 -28.41 -0.27 -26.06
N THR A 278 -29.42 0.61 -26.08
CA THR A 278 -29.24 2.06 -25.96
C THR A 278 -29.73 2.54 -24.60
N VAL A 279 -28.98 3.44 -23.96
CA VAL A 279 -29.34 4.07 -22.69
C VAL A 279 -29.53 5.56 -22.89
N ARG A 280 -30.58 6.14 -22.30
CA ARG A 280 -30.90 7.57 -22.37
C ARG A 280 -31.41 8.11 -21.04
N ARG A 281 -31.11 9.39 -20.79
CA ARG A 281 -31.59 10.13 -19.61
C ARG A 281 -32.96 10.75 -19.90
N VAL A 282 -33.89 10.60 -18.96
CA VAL A 282 -35.21 11.23 -18.98
C VAL A 282 -35.39 12.06 -17.71
N ILE A 283 -35.76 13.33 -17.85
CA ILE A 283 -36.02 14.24 -16.74
C ILE A 283 -37.53 14.33 -16.57
N VAL A 284 -38.03 14.08 -15.36
CA VAL A 284 -39.44 14.30 -14.98
C VAL A 284 -39.54 15.61 -14.20
N LYS A 285 -40.52 16.44 -14.54
CA LYS A 285 -40.84 17.68 -13.81
C LYS A 285 -41.76 17.40 -12.63
#